data_AF-U2QNF6-F1
#
_entry.id   AF-U2QNF6-F1
#
_cell.length_a   1.000
_cell.length_b   1.000
_cell.length_c   1.000
_cell.angle_alpha   90.00
_cell.angle_beta   90.00
_cell.angle_gamma   90.00
#
_symmetry.space_group_name_H-M   'P 1'
#
loop_
_entity.id
_entity.type
_entity.pdbx_description
1 polymer ?
#
loop_
_entity_poly.entity_id
_entity_poly.type
_entity_poly.pdbx_seq_one_letter_code
_entity_poly.pdbx_strand_id
1 'polypeptide(L)'
;MSVRLYILRHRLTVGRTVRRNLLVEMLKMKFKHIEDFNPTRAFYKETGIGQRRYWDLFFGRKPITGKEYSAVAGYLGVTVQEAFESRQLDLFEEQEEKQYD
;
A
#
# COMPACT_ATOMS: atom_id res chain seq x y z
N MET A 1 6.87 28.25 -7.30
CA MET A 1 7.14 26.85 -6.91
C MET A 1 7.29 26.02 -8.18
N SER A 2 8.40 25.29 -8.36
CA SER A 2 8.56 24.44 -9.56
C SER A 2 7.62 23.23 -9.51
N VAL A 3 7.04 22.85 -10.65
CA VAL A 3 6.09 21.73 -10.77
C VAL A 3 6.64 20.43 -10.15
N ARG A 4 7.95 20.20 -10.25
CA ARG A 4 8.63 19.04 -9.66
C ARG A 4 8.53 18.98 -8.13
N LEU A 5 8.71 20.10 -7.43
CA LEU A 5 8.62 20.14 -5.96
C LEU A 5 7.18 19.91 -5.49
N TYR A 6 6.21 20.43 -6.24
CA TYR A 6 4.78 20.19 -5.98
C TYR A 6 4.43 18.71 -6.10
N ILE A 7 4.83 18.06 -7.21
CA ILE A 7 4.64 16.62 -7.42
C ILE A 7 5.25 15.79 -6.29
N LEU A 8 6.47 16.13 -5.84
CA LEU A 8 7.17 15.40 -4.77
C LEU A 8 6.44 15.53 -3.43
N ARG A 9 6.02 16.74 -3.06
CA ARG A 9 5.32 17.02 -1.79
C ARG A 9 3.95 16.36 -1.74
N HIS A 10 3.20 16.42 -2.85
CA HIS A 10 1.87 15.82 -2.97
C HIS A 10 1.89 14.35 -3.39
N ARG A 11 3.07 13.72 -3.47
CA ARG A 11 3.21 12.28 -3.76
C ARG A 11 2.48 11.86 -5.05
N LEU A 12 2.45 12.74 -6.06
CA LEU A 12 1.75 12.50 -7.33
C LEU A 12 2.58 11.57 -8.23
N THR A 13 1.93 10.59 -8.86
CA THR A 13 2.60 9.56 -9.68
C THR A 13 2.04 9.48 -11.08
N VAL A 14 2.93 9.34 -12.06
CA VAL A 14 2.61 8.94 -13.44
C VAL A 14 2.89 7.45 -13.64
N GLY A 15 2.02 6.75 -14.38
CA GLY A 15 2.21 5.35 -14.75
C GLY A 15 1.99 4.33 -13.62
N ARG A 16 0.76 4.28 -13.07
CA ARG A 16 0.38 3.19 -12.16
C ARG A 16 0.29 1.88 -12.92
N THR A 17 1.14 0.93 -12.56
CA THR A 17 1.11 -0.44 -13.10
C THR A 17 0.13 -1.31 -12.31
N VAL A 18 0.00 -1.04 -11.01
CA VAL A 18 -0.87 -1.80 -10.11
C VAL A 18 -2.19 -1.04 -9.93
N ARG A 19 -3.30 -1.67 -10.33
CA ARG A 19 -4.65 -1.09 -10.20
C ARG A 19 -5.08 -0.95 -8.73
N ARG A 20 -4.75 -1.94 -7.87
CA ARG A 20 -4.99 -1.93 -6.41
C ARG A 20 -3.73 -2.15 -5.59
N ASN A 21 -3.43 -1.20 -4.71
CA ASN A 21 -2.18 -1.23 -3.96
C ASN A 21 -2.41 -1.72 -2.53
N LEU A 22 -2.16 -3.02 -2.33
CA LEU A 22 -2.33 -3.72 -1.05
C LEU A 22 -1.56 -3.07 0.10
N LEU A 23 -0.40 -2.48 -0.16
CA LEU A 23 0.39 -1.79 0.87
C LEU A 23 -0.36 -0.53 1.36
N VAL A 24 -0.93 0.23 0.43
CA VAL A 24 -1.66 1.47 0.75
C VAL A 24 -2.96 1.16 1.48
N GLU A 25 -3.67 0.10 1.11
CA GLU A 25 -4.88 -0.35 1.81
C GLU A 25 -4.58 -0.74 3.27
N MET A 26 -3.52 -1.53 3.51
CA MET A 26 -3.07 -1.84 4.87
C MET A 26 -2.72 -0.58 5.67
N LEU A 27 -2.04 0.39 5.04
CA LEU A 27 -1.73 1.65 5.71
C LEU A 27 -2.97 2.47 6.02
N LYS A 28 -3.99 2.46 5.16
CA LYS A 28 -5.27 3.14 5.43
C LYS A 28 -6.05 2.51 6.58
N MET A 29 -5.96 1.18 6.75
CA MET A 29 -6.60 0.50 7.89
C MET A 29 -6.00 0.95 9.23
N LYS A 30 -4.68 1.15 9.27
CA LYS A 30 -3.98 1.52 10.50
C LYS A 30 -3.93 3.03 10.76
N PHE A 31 -3.80 3.83 9.70
CA PHE A 31 -3.62 5.27 9.78
C PHE A 31 -4.80 6.00 9.14
N LYS A 32 -5.41 6.93 9.89
CA LYS A 32 -6.48 7.81 9.37
C LYS A 32 -5.99 8.68 8.20
N HIS A 33 -4.73 9.13 8.26
CA HIS A 33 -4.05 9.82 7.19
C HIS A 33 -2.78 9.07 6.81
N ILE A 34 -2.70 8.61 5.57
CA ILE A 34 -1.52 7.85 5.07
C ILE A 34 -0.24 8.69 5.15
N GLU A 35 -0.37 10.01 5.11
CA GLU A 35 0.75 10.97 5.16
C GLU A 35 1.52 10.89 6.49
N ASP A 36 0.86 10.45 7.58
CA ASP A 36 1.47 10.29 8.90
C ASP A 36 2.47 9.13 8.95
N PHE A 37 2.39 8.20 7.99
CA PHE A 37 3.34 7.11 7.91
C PHE A 37 4.62 7.52 7.17
N ASN A 38 5.67 7.72 7.95
CA ASN A 38 7.03 7.90 7.46
C ASN A 38 7.86 6.64 7.79
N PRO A 39 8.32 5.89 6.79
CA PRO A 39 9.09 4.67 7.03
C PRO A 39 10.41 5.01 7.72
N THR A 40 10.60 4.44 8.92
CA THR A 40 11.80 4.61 9.74
C THR A 40 12.85 3.55 9.43
N ARG A 41 14.07 3.73 9.95
CA ARG A 41 15.15 2.72 9.81
C ARG A 41 14.77 1.37 10.44
N ALA A 42 14.00 1.37 11.52
CA ALA A 42 13.49 0.16 12.16
C ALA A 42 12.57 -0.62 11.21
N PHE A 43 11.61 0.06 10.60
CA PHE A 43 10.72 -0.52 9.59
C PHE A 43 11.48 -1.25 8.49
N TYR A 44 12.49 -0.62 7.90
CA TYR A 44 13.26 -1.25 6.81
C TYR A 44 14.07 -2.47 7.27
N LYS A 45 14.58 -2.45 8.51
CA LYS A 45 15.35 -3.56 9.06
C LYS A 45 14.47 -4.76 9.39
N GLU A 46 13.29 -4.51 9.94
CA GLU A 46 12.36 -5.56 10.37
C GLU A 46 11.58 -6.15 9.19
N THR A 47 11.16 -5.32 8.24
CA THR A 47 10.44 -5.80 7.04
C THR A 47 11.36 -6.38 5.98
N GLY A 48 12.66 -6.06 6.03
CA GLY A 48 13.63 -6.44 4.99
C GLY A 48 13.42 -5.72 3.65
N ILE A 49 12.54 -4.71 3.60
CA ILE A 49 12.25 -3.95 2.37
C ILE A 49 13.27 -2.81 2.23
N GLY A 50 13.90 -2.69 1.05
CA GLY A 50 14.77 -1.56 0.74
C GLY A 50 13.99 -0.25 0.55
N GLN A 51 14.61 0.90 0.87
CA GLN A 51 13.96 2.22 0.77
C GLN A 51 13.32 2.49 -0.60
N ARG A 52 14.08 2.25 -1.68
CA ARG A 52 13.59 2.44 -3.06
C ARG A 52 12.44 1.48 -3.41
N ARG A 53 12.55 0.23 -2.93
CA ARG A 53 11.53 -0.80 -3.14
C ARG A 53 10.23 -0.41 -2.46
N TYR A 54 10.29 0.07 -1.21
CA TYR A 54 9.12 0.56 -0.49
C TYR A 54 8.41 1.67 -1.27
N TRP A 55 9.13 2.66 -1.79
CA TRP A 55 8.50 3.74 -2.56
C TRP A 55 7.92 3.26 -3.90
N ASP A 56 8.61 2.35 -4.60
CA ASP A 56 8.04 1.71 -5.80
C ASP A 56 6.71 0.98 -5.49
N LEU A 57 6.64 0.30 -4.33
CA LEU A 57 5.44 -0.36 -3.84
C LEU A 57 4.36 0.65 -3.46
N PHE A 58 4.66 1.64 -2.61
CA PHE A 58 3.72 2.68 -2.16
C PHE A 58 3.08 3.44 -3.31
N PHE A 59 3.85 3.72 -4.37
CA PHE A 59 3.36 4.41 -5.56
C PHE A 59 2.64 3.49 -6.56
N GLY A 60 2.60 2.17 -6.34
CA GLY A 60 1.95 1.21 -7.22
C GLY A 60 2.67 1.02 -8.56
N ARG A 61 3.99 1.30 -8.60
CA ARG A 61 4.84 1.04 -9.78
C ARG A 61 5.17 -0.45 -9.90
N LYS A 62 5.23 -1.15 -8.77
CA LYS A 62 5.52 -2.58 -8.70
C LYS A 62 4.53 -3.27 -7.75
N PRO A 63 4.15 -4.53 -8.03
CA PRO A 63 3.32 -5.31 -7.13
C PRO A 63 4.11 -5.76 -5.89
N ILE A 64 3.40 -5.88 -4.77
CA ILE A 64 3.93 -6.45 -3.53
C ILE A 64 3.99 -7.97 -3.63
N THR A 65 5.04 -8.57 -3.08
CA THR A 65 5.13 -10.03 -2.94
C THR A 65 4.52 -10.50 -1.62
N GLY A 66 4.06 -11.75 -1.55
CA GLY A 66 3.43 -12.30 -0.32
C GLY A 66 4.35 -12.27 0.92
N LYS A 67 5.66 -12.42 0.74
CA LYS A 67 6.66 -12.32 1.83
C LYS A 67 6.82 -10.89 2.35
N GLU A 68 6.88 -9.92 1.45
CA GLU A 68 6.91 -8.49 1.82
C GLU A 68 5.62 -8.10 2.54
N TYR A 69 4.49 -8.63 2.07
CA TYR A 69 3.18 -8.40 2.66
C TYR A 69 3.09 -8.91 4.11
N SER A 70 3.49 -10.15 4.38
CA SER A 70 3.44 -10.72 5.73
C SER A 70 4.41 -10.01 6.70
N ALA A 71 5.58 -9.60 6.23
CA ALA A 71 6.55 -8.87 7.03
C ALA A 71 6.03 -7.46 7.42
N VAL A 72 5.39 -6.75 6.48
CA VAL A 72 4.77 -5.44 6.74
C VAL A 72 3.57 -5.58 7.68
N ALA A 73 2.73 -6.60 7.49
CA ALA A 73 1.60 -6.88 8.38
C ALA A 73 2.08 -7.18 9.82
N GLY A 74 3.13 -8.00 9.96
CA GLY A 74 3.77 -8.29 11.25
C GLY A 74 4.32 -7.04 11.93
N TYR A 75 4.97 -6.14 11.18
CA TYR A 75 5.48 -4.87 11.72
C TYR A 75 4.35 -3.94 12.20
N LEU A 76 3.26 -3.85 11.44
CA LEU A 76 2.13 -2.97 11.76
C LEU A 76 1.22 -3.54 12.86
N GLY A 77 1.43 -4.81 13.24
CA GLY A 77 0.59 -5.53 14.19
C GLY A 77 -0.85 -5.69 13.67
N VAL A 78 -1.04 -5.71 12.35
CA VAL A 78 -2.34 -5.99 11.72
C VAL A 78 -2.39 -7.50 11.52
N THR A 79 -3.41 -8.17 12.06
CA THR A 79 -3.55 -9.61 11.88
C THR A 79 -3.78 -9.87 10.40
N VAL A 80 -3.03 -10.83 9.84
CA VAL A 80 -3.09 -11.19 8.41
C VAL A 80 -4.52 -11.59 8.00
N GLN A 81 -5.33 -12.04 8.96
CA GLN A 81 -6.76 -12.38 8.82
C GLN A 81 -7.63 -11.15 8.53
N GLU A 82 -7.56 -10.08 9.32
CA GLU A 82 -8.38 -8.86 9.09
C GLU A 82 -8.14 -8.28 7.69
N ALA A 83 -6.89 -8.25 7.29
CA ALA A 83 -6.53 -7.73 5.97
C ALA A 83 -6.90 -8.70 4.85
N PHE A 84 -6.98 -10.02 5.09
CA PHE A 84 -7.44 -11.00 4.09
C PHE A 84 -8.97 -11.05 3.96
N GLU A 85 -9.69 -10.94 5.08
CA GLU A 85 -11.16 -10.92 5.13
C GLU A 85 -11.73 -9.66 4.49
N SER A 86 -11.17 -8.48 4.77
CA SER A 86 -11.54 -7.24 4.07
C SER A 86 -11.31 -7.35 2.56
N ARG A 87 -10.26 -8.06 2.15
CA ARG A 87 -9.92 -8.28 0.73
C ARG A 87 -10.86 -9.27 0.04
N GLN A 88 -11.37 -10.28 0.74
CA GLN A 88 -12.39 -11.14 0.17
C GLN A 88 -13.71 -10.38 -0.03
N LEU A 89 -14.13 -9.60 0.97
CA LEU A 89 -15.35 -8.78 0.88
C LEU A 89 -15.29 -7.80 -0.30
N ASP A 90 -14.20 -7.03 -0.45
CA ASP A 90 -14.02 -6.10 -1.58
C ASP A 90 -13.97 -6.80 -2.96
N LEU A 91 -13.51 -8.06 -3.02
CA LEU A 91 -13.48 -8.85 -4.25
C LEU A 91 -14.88 -9.31 -4.70
N PHE A 92 -15.79 -9.54 -3.74
CA PHE A 92 -17.16 -9.93 -4.03
C PHE A 92 -18.03 -8.72 -4.41
N GLU A 93 -17.86 -7.57 -3.75
CA GLU A 93 -18.60 -6.34 -4.09
C GLU A 93 -18.35 -5.88 -5.54
N GLU A 94 -17.10 -5.97 -6.02
CA GLU A 94 -16.79 -5.62 -7.42
C GLU A 94 -17.30 -6.62 -8.48
N GLN A 95 -17.63 -7.85 -8.08
CA GLN A 95 -18.26 -8.80 -8.98
C GLN A 95 -19.76 -8.51 -9.13
N GLU A 96 -20.41 -8.02 -8.08
CA GLU A 96 -21.81 -7.62 -8.12
C GLU A 96 -22.04 -6.39 -9.00
N GLU A 97 -21.15 -5.38 -8.98
CA GLU A 97 -21.27 -4.19 -9.85
C GLU A 97 -21.20 -4.50 -11.35
N LYS A 98 -20.56 -5.60 -11.76
CA LYS A 98 -20.45 -6.00 -13.17
C LYS A 98 -21.63 -6.81 -13.69
N GLN A 99 -22.56 -7.18 -12.83
CA GLN A 99 -23.70 -8.03 -13.19
C GLN A 99 -24.96 -7.22 -13.54
N TYR A 100 -24.91 -5.89 -13.40
CA TYR A 100 -26.03 -4.97 -13.67
C TYR A 100 -25.82 -4.02 -14.87
N ASP A 101 -24.75 -4.22 -15.67
CA ASP A 101 -24.52 -3.54 -16.95
C ASP A 101 -24.70 -4.50 -18.14
#